data_AF-K0B7N4-F1
#
_entry.id   AF-K0B7N4-F1
#
_cell.length_a   1.000
_cell.length_b   1.000
_cell.length_c   1.000
_cell.angle_alpha   90.00
_cell.angle_beta   90.00
_cell.angle_gamma   90.00
#
_symmetry.space_group_name_H-M   'P 1'
#
loop_
_entity.id
_entity.type
_entity.pdbx_description
1 polymer ?
#
loop_
_entity_poly.entity_id
_entity_poly.type
_entity_poly.pdbx_seq_one_letter_code
_entity_poly.pdbx_strand_id
1 'polypeptide(L)' 'MKPESIKILTDELQYKLGRIEFFKSRLEEMENKDKEYDQSTRRLAKLIDEAVNLIQIMKIEELDEFSQYENTLKTLQNS' A
#
# COMPACT_ATOMS: atom_id res chain seq x y z
N MET A 1 -12.93 -5.07 -16.49
CA MET A 1 -13.15 -3.70 -15.97
C MET A 1 -12.93 -2.65 -17.09
N LYS A 2 -13.45 -1.42 -16.99
CA LYS A 2 -13.17 -0.36 -18.00
C LYS A 2 -11.75 0.19 -17.85
N PRO A 3 -11.05 0.60 -18.93
CA PRO A 3 -9.69 1.14 -18.85
C PRO A 3 -9.52 2.31 -17.87
N GLU A 4 -10.51 3.21 -17.80
CA GLU A 4 -10.48 4.35 -16.87
C GLU A 4 -10.52 3.88 -15.41
N SER A 5 -11.28 2.83 -15.12
CA SER A 5 -11.35 2.25 -13.77
C SER A 5 -10.06 1.55 -13.38
N ILE A 6 -9.41 0.86 -14.31
CA ILE A 6 -8.08 0.23 -14.09
C ILE A 6 -7.04 1.32 -13.81
N LYS A 7 -7.07 2.42 -14.56
CA LYS A 7 -6.18 3.56 -14.33
C LYS A 7 -6.41 4.16 -12.94
N ILE A 8 -7.65 4.43 -12.55
CA ILE A 8 -7.97 4.96 -11.21
C ILE A 8 -7.44 4.04 -10.11
N LEU A 9 -7.64 2.72 -10.27
CA LEU A 9 -7.16 1.74 -9.30
C LEU A 9 -5.63 1.75 -9.22
N THR A 10 -4.95 1.79 -10.35
CA THR A 10 -3.48 1.82 -10.42
C THR A 10 -2.91 3.11 -9.82
N ASP A 11 -3.49 4.26 -10.14
CA ASP A 11 -3.07 5.56 -9.61
C ASP A 11 -3.25 5.61 -8.08
N GLU A 12 -4.40 5.13 -7.57
CA GLU A 12 -4.67 5.03 -6.13
C GLU A 12 -3.69 4.09 -5.42
N LEU A 13 -3.37 2.95 -6.03
CA LEU A 13 -2.40 2.01 -5.50
C LEU A 13 -0.99 2.64 -5.42
N GLN A 14 -0.54 3.30 -6.49
CA GLN A 14 0.75 4.01 -6.51
C GLN A 14 0.83 5.08 -5.42
N TYR A 15 -0.23 5.87 -5.25
CA TYR A 15 -0.31 6.84 -4.17
C TYR A 15 -0.15 6.19 -2.80
N LYS A 16 -0.86 5.09 -2.53
CA LYS A 16 -0.76 4.37 -1.25
C LYS A 16 0.64 3.80 -1.02
N LEU A 17 1.26 3.20 -2.03
CA LEU A 17 2.62 2.67 -1.94
C LEU A 17 3.64 3.78 -1.58
N GLY A 18 3.56 4.94 -2.22
CA GLY A 18 4.42 6.07 -1.87
C GLY A 18 4.19 6.58 -0.44
N ARG A 19 2.94 6.53 0.06
CA ARG A 19 2.64 6.88 1.46
C ARG A 19 3.17 5.84 2.45
N ILE A 20 3.15 4.56 2.09
CA ILE A 20 3.74 3.48 2.89
C ILE A 20 5.24 3.71 3.05
N GLU A 21 5.96 3.97 1.95
CA GLU A 21 7.40 4.26 1.98
C GLU A 21 7.73 5.49 2.83
N PHE A 22 6.94 6.56 2.69
CA PHE A 22 7.07 7.75 3.51
C PHE A 22 6.93 7.44 5.00
N PHE A 23 5.90 6.68 5.40
CA PHE A 23 5.69 6.38 6.82
C PHE A 23 6.74 5.40 7.36
N LYS A 24 7.20 4.42 6.56
CA LYS A 24 8.32 3.55 6.95
C LYS A 24 9.57 4.37 7.24
N SER A 25 9.97 5.22 6.30
CA SER A 25 11.16 6.09 6.46
C SER A 25 11.03 7.02 7.66
N ARG A 26 9.87 7.66 7.82
CA ARG A 26 9.60 8.55 8.97
C ARG A 26 9.68 7.82 10.31
N LEU A 27 9.15 6.60 10.39
CA LEU A 27 9.16 5.80 11.63
C LEU A 27 10.57 5.32 11.98
N GLU A 28 11.42 5.04 10.99
CA GLU A 28 12.83 4.67 11.18
C GLU A 28 13.65 5.85 11.74
N GLU A 29 13.35 7.08 11.33
CA GLU A 29 14.02 8.30 11.80
C GLU A 29 13.54 8.78 13.18
N MET A 30 12.44 8.24 13.69
CA MET A 30 11.88 8.65 14.99
C MET A 30 12.63 8.00 16.15
N GLU A 31 13.34 8.82 16.94
CA GLU A 31 14.04 8.37 18.14
C GLU A 31 13.09 8.00 19.30
N ASN A 32 11.93 8.67 19.38
CA ASN A 32 10.97 8.50 20.47
C ASN A 32 9.69 7.81 20.00
N LYS A 33 9.29 6.76 20.72
CA LYS A 33 8.01 6.06 20.49
C LYS A 33 6.89 6.72 21.30
N ASP A 34 6.52 7.92 20.86
CA ASP A 34 5.48 8.71 21.51
C ASP A 34 4.12 8.56 20.80
N LYS A 35 3.19 9.46 21.13
CA LYS A 35 1.85 9.47 20.53
C LYS A 35 1.87 9.65 19.01
N GLU A 36 2.86 10.37 18.46
CA GLU A 36 3.00 10.56 17.03
C GLU A 36 3.49 9.29 16.34
N TYR A 37 4.44 8.58 16.96
CA TYR A 37 4.89 7.26 16.52
C TYR A 37 3.72 6.27 16.43
N ASP A 38 2.88 6.20 17.46
CA ASP A 38 1.70 5.32 17.50
C ASP A 38 0.66 5.69 16.43
N GLN A 39 0.47 6.99 16.18
CA GLN A 39 -0.43 7.45 15.11
C GLN A 39 0.12 7.10 13.73
N SER A 40 1.42 7.28 13.53
CA SER A 40 2.10 7.00 12.26
C SER A 40 2.12 5.50 11.97
N THR A 41 2.35 4.66 12.98
CA THR A 41 2.28 3.20 12.89
C THR A 41 0.88 2.73 12.52
N ARG A 42 -0.17 3.27 13.18
CA ARG A 42 -1.57 2.94 12.84
C ARG A 42 -1.95 3.37 11.42
N ARG A 43 -1.48 4.55 10.99
CA ARG A 43 -1.70 5.03 9.61
C ARG A 43 -0.98 4.14 8.60
N LEU A 44 0.25 3.72 8.89
CA LEU A 44 1.01 2.79 8.06
C LEU A 44 0.27 1.46 7.92
N ALA A 45 -0.17 0.85 9.02
CA ALA A 45 -0.91 -0.41 9.00
C ALA A 45 -2.19 -0.30 8.13
N LYS A 46 -2.96 0.78 8.30
CA LYS A 46 -4.16 1.02 7.48
C LYS A 46 -3.84 1.16 5.99
N LEU A 47 -2.76 1.85 5.64
CA LEU A 47 -2.33 2.00 4.25
C LEU A 47 -1.89 0.66 3.65
N ILE A 48 -1.21 -0.18 4.42
CA ILE A 48 -0.83 -1.54 4.00
C ILE A 48 -2.08 -2.37 3.73
N ASP A 49 -3.05 -2.39 4.65
CA ASP A 49 -4.31 -3.12 4.47
C ASP A 49 -5.06 -2.66 3.21
N GLU A 50 -5.20 -1.34 3.01
CA GLU A 50 -5.84 -0.77 1.82
C GLU A 50 -5.10 -1.14 0.53
N ALA A 51 -3.77 -1.07 0.52
CA ALA A 51 -2.96 -1.44 -0.64
C ALA A 51 -3.06 -2.94 -0.97
N VAL A 52 -3.02 -3.80 0.05
CA VAL A 52 -3.21 -5.26 -0.10
C VAL A 52 -4.59 -5.54 -0.69
N ASN A 53 -5.64 -4.90 -0.19
CA ASN A 53 -7.00 -5.07 -0.71
C ASN A 53 -7.12 -4.65 -2.18
N LEU A 54 -6.51 -3.52 -2.57
CA LEU A 54 -6.52 -3.08 -3.97
C LEU A 54 -5.81 -4.09 -4.86
N ILE A 55 -4.62 -4.59 -4.48
CA ILE A 55 -3.90 -5.59 -5.27
C ILE A 55 -4.67 -6.91 -5.34
N GLN A 56 -5.36 -7.31 -4.27
CA GLN A 56 -6.24 -8.49 -4.28
C GLN A 56 -7.44 -8.31 -5.23
N ILE A 57 -8.02 -7.12 -5.32
CA ILE A 57 -9.06 -6.82 -6.32
C ILE A 57 -8.49 -6.99 -7.73
N MET A 58 -7.29 -6.47 -8.00
CA MET A 58 -6.63 -6.66 -9.32
C MET A 58 -6.45 -8.15 -9.65
N LYS A 59 -6.08 -8.95 -8.64
CA LYS A 59 -5.93 -10.40 -8.79
C LYS A 59 -7.25 -11.10 -9.09
N ILE A 60 -8.32 -10.75 -8.37
CA ILE A 60 -9.66 -11.34 -8.54
C ILE A 60 -10.25 -10.96 -9.90
N GLU A 61 -10.02 -9.73 -10.34
CA GLU A 61 -10.47 -9.20 -11.62
C GLU A 61 -9.56 -9.62 -12.80
N GLU A 62 -8.52 -10.43 -12.53
CA GLU A 62 -7.54 -10.93 -13.51
C GLU A 62 -6.94 -9.80 -14.37
N LEU A 63 -6.64 -8.65 -13.76
CA LEU A 63 -6.07 -7.51 -14.48
C LEU A 63 -4.61 -7.78 -14.88
N ASP A 64 -4.23 -7.44 -16.11
CA ASP A 64 -2.87 -7.63 -16.63
C ASP A 64 -1.80 -6.95 -15.75
N GLU A 65 -2.15 -5.80 -15.16
CA GLU A 65 -1.28 -5.01 -14.28
C GLU A 65 -0.94 -5.74 -12.97
N PHE A 66 -1.72 -6.74 -12.54
CA PHE A 66 -1.46 -7.48 -11.30
C PHE A 66 -0.05 -8.09 -11.27
N SER A 67 0.45 -8.55 -12.42
CA SER A 67 1.79 -9.13 -12.56
C SER A 67 2.90 -8.22 -12.02
N GLN A 68 2.75 -6.90 -12.12
CA GLN A 68 3.71 -5.91 -11.62
C GLN A 68 3.70 -5.80 -10.10
N TYR A 69 2.58 -6.15 -9.46
CA TYR A 69 2.35 -5.99 -8.03
C TYR A 69 2.43 -7.30 -7.24
N GLU A 70 2.70 -8.44 -7.89
CA GLU A 70 2.74 -9.74 -7.22
C GLU A 70 3.81 -9.78 -6.11
N ASN A 71 4.99 -9.24 -6.38
CA ASN A 71 6.06 -9.14 -5.38
C ASN A 71 5.69 -8.14 -4.28
N THR A 72 5.10 -7.01 -4.65
CA THR A 72 4.62 -6.00 -3.69
C THR A 72 3.60 -6.61 -2.73
N LEU A 73 2.65 -7.41 -3.22
CA LEU A 73 1.68 -8.11 -2.36
C LEU A 73 2.37 -9.02 -1.35
N LYS A 74 3.34 -9.82 -1.80
CA LYS A 74 4.12 -10.72 -0.91
C LYS A 74 4.88 -9.93 0.14
N THR A 75 5.49 -8.80 -0.22
CA THR A 75 6.22 -7.94 0.73
C THR A 75 5.27 -7.33 1.75
N LEU A 76 4.12 -6.82 1.32
CA LEU A 76 3.13 -6.18 2.20
C LEU A 76 2.46 -7.17 3.16
N GLN A 77 2.18 -8.40 2.74
CA GLN A 77 1.59 -9.43 3.60
C GLN A 77 2.54 -9.96 4.68
N ASN A 78 3.85 -9.75 4.51
CA ASN A 78 4.88 -10.12 5.48
C ASN A 78 5.42 -8.91 6.27
N SER A 79 4.85 -7.72 6.08
CA SER A 79 5.27 -6.46 6.74
C SER A 79 4.62 -6.28 8.11
#